data_AF-A0AAN7YCN9-F1
#
_entry.id   AF-A0AAN7YCN9-F1
#
_cell.length_a   1.000
_cell.length_b   1.000
_cell.length_c   1.000
_cell.angle_alpha   90.00
_cell.angle_beta   90.00
_cell.angle_gamma   90.00
#
_symmetry.space_group_name_H-M   'P 1'
#
loop_
_entity.id
_entity.type
_entity.pdbx_description
1 polymer ?
#
loop_
_entity_poly.entity_id
_entity_poly.type
_entity_poly.pdbx_seq_one_letter_code
_entity_poly.pdbx_strand_id
1 'polypeptide(L)'
;MSRDQTSPPQLQQPSIGGGSAVTTDKQPSTYTNFNITGSGNFEDAARPVQYLCGDCDAKVTLRKSDPIRCKECGYRVLYKERTNRMIQFEAR
;
A
#
# COMPACT_ATOMS: atom_id res chain seq x y z
N MET A 1 47.45 -13.57 8.19
CA MET A 1 46.06 -13.10 8.42
C MET A 1 45.16 -14.01 7.60
N SER A 2 44.96 -15.23 8.09
CA SER A 2 44.34 -16.32 7.35
C SER A 2 42.83 -16.20 7.47
N ARG A 3 42.13 -16.13 6.33
CA ARG A 3 40.67 -16.01 6.23
C ARG A 3 40.03 -17.32 6.68
N ASP A 4 39.31 -17.29 7.81
CA ASP A 4 38.41 -18.36 8.21
C ASP A 4 37.32 -18.57 7.15
N GLN A 5 37.25 -19.81 6.68
CA GLN A 5 36.32 -20.29 5.66
C GLN A 5 35.16 -20.98 6.37
N THR A 6 34.10 -20.24 6.68
CA THR A 6 32.90 -20.80 7.30
C THR A 6 32.04 -21.49 6.23
N SER A 7 32.03 -22.83 6.23
CA SER A 7 31.15 -23.65 5.40
C SER A 7 29.71 -23.65 5.96
N PRO A 8 28.67 -23.41 5.13
CA PRO A 8 27.29 -23.44 5.58
C PRO A 8 26.80 -24.87 5.89
N PRO A 9 25.92 -25.07 6.88
CA PRO A 9 25.39 -26.38 7.24
C PRO A 9 24.41 -26.89 6.18
N GLN A 10 24.53 -28.17 5.83
CA GLN A 10 23.65 -28.87 4.89
C GLN A 10 22.26 -29.09 5.51
N LEU A 11 21.22 -28.58 4.85
CA LEU A 11 19.83 -28.89 5.15
C LEU A 11 19.51 -30.31 4.64
N GLN A 12 19.16 -31.20 5.56
CA GLN A 12 18.65 -32.54 5.29
C GLN A 12 17.31 -32.46 4.54
N GLN A 13 17.23 -33.02 3.33
CA GLN A 13 15.98 -33.16 2.58
C GLN A 13 15.14 -34.32 3.15
N PRO A 14 13.82 -34.18 3.32
CA PRO A 14 12.95 -35.28 3.67
C PRO A 14 12.73 -36.22 2.48
N SER A 15 12.99 -37.51 2.72
CA SER A 15 12.78 -38.62 1.80
C SER A 15 11.29 -38.85 1.53
N ILE A 16 10.84 -38.51 0.32
CA ILE A 16 9.50 -38.85 -0.17
C ILE A 16 9.54 -40.28 -0.73
N GLY A 17 9.14 -41.23 0.11
CA GLY A 17 8.78 -42.57 -0.33
C GLY A 17 7.46 -42.52 -1.11
N GLY A 18 7.44 -43.15 -2.28
CA GLY A 18 6.26 -43.20 -3.17
C GLY A 18 5.15 -44.10 -2.63
N GLY A 19 3.91 -43.67 -2.87
CA GLY A 19 2.69 -44.45 -2.65
C GLY A 19 1.46 -43.71 -3.18
N SER A 20 0.78 -44.33 -4.14
CA SER A 20 -0.30 -43.81 -4.99
C SER A 20 -1.60 -43.45 -4.26
N ALA A 21 -2.23 -42.34 -4.64
CA ALA A 21 -3.69 -42.24 -4.75
C ALA A 21 -4.09 -41.04 -5.62
N VAL A 22 -4.75 -41.35 -6.74
CA VAL A 22 -5.43 -40.39 -7.62
C VAL A 22 -6.70 -39.93 -6.93
N THR A 23 -6.81 -38.63 -6.62
CA THR A 23 -8.09 -37.95 -6.42
C THR A 23 -8.02 -36.57 -7.06
N THR A 24 -8.69 -36.43 -8.19
CA THR A 24 -9.03 -35.16 -8.83
C THR A 24 -10.01 -34.41 -7.93
N ASP A 25 -9.58 -33.34 -7.27
CA ASP A 25 -10.50 -32.29 -6.85
C ASP A 25 -9.86 -30.90 -7.04
N LYS A 26 -10.55 -30.08 -7.81
CA LYS A 26 -10.24 -28.67 -8.07
C LYS A 26 -10.78 -27.87 -6.90
N GLN A 27 -9.97 -27.24 -6.04
CA GLN A 27 -10.44 -26.05 -5.30
C GLN A 27 -9.31 -25.10 -4.84
N PRO A 28 -9.66 -23.81 -4.66
CA PRO A 28 -8.87 -22.67 -5.12
C PRO A 28 -8.07 -21.94 -4.02
N SER A 29 -7.15 -21.07 -4.48
CA SER A 29 -6.45 -20.03 -3.71
C SER A 29 -7.32 -19.42 -2.62
N THR A 30 -6.97 -19.70 -1.36
CA THR A 30 -7.52 -19.03 -0.18
C THR A 30 -6.43 -18.17 0.44
N TYR A 31 -6.18 -17.01 -0.19
CA TYR A 31 -5.55 -15.91 0.53
C TYR A 31 -6.58 -15.42 1.54
N THR A 32 -6.25 -15.56 2.83
CA THR A 32 -7.06 -15.08 3.94
C THR A 32 -7.13 -13.56 3.90
N ASN A 33 -8.26 -13.03 3.43
CA ASN A 33 -8.56 -11.60 3.47
C ASN A 33 -8.91 -11.18 4.90
N PHE A 34 -7.99 -10.48 5.56
CA PHE A 34 -8.25 -9.79 6.82
C PHE A 34 -9.25 -8.63 6.59
N ASN A 35 -10.49 -8.82 7.02
CA ASN A 35 -11.51 -7.77 6.98
C ASN A 35 -11.50 -6.97 8.29
N ILE A 36 -10.85 -5.81 8.28
CA ILE A 36 -10.88 -4.84 9.40
C ILE A 36 -12.23 -4.11 9.35
N THR A 37 -13.17 -4.55 10.18
CA THR A 37 -14.46 -3.89 10.39
C THR A 37 -14.28 -2.70 11.34
N GLY A 38 -13.63 -1.65 10.85
CA GLY A 38 -13.56 -0.36 11.53
C GLY A 38 -14.58 0.61 10.96
N SER A 39 -15.84 0.53 11.42
CA SER A 39 -16.90 1.49 11.11
C SER A 39 -16.63 2.83 11.78
N GLY A 40 -15.65 3.58 11.26
CA GLY A 40 -15.52 5.01 11.52
C GLY A 40 -16.45 5.76 10.59
N ASN A 41 -17.40 6.51 11.14
CA ASN A 41 -18.22 7.47 10.40
C ASN A 41 -17.32 8.59 9.85
N PHE A 42 -16.66 8.35 8.71
CA PHE A 42 -15.84 9.32 8.00
C PHE A 42 -16.76 10.18 7.13
N GLU A 43 -17.47 11.13 7.75
CA GLU A 43 -18.25 12.16 7.03
C GLU A 43 -17.38 13.04 6.10
N ASP A 44 -16.05 12.96 6.21
CA ASP A 44 -15.11 13.59 5.30
C ASP A 44 -14.93 12.86 3.94
N ALA A 45 -15.54 11.68 3.72
CA ALA A 45 -15.46 10.98 2.42
C ALA A 45 -16.34 11.63 1.34
N ALA A 46 -17.30 12.46 1.73
CA ALA A 46 -18.29 13.00 0.80
C ALA A 46 -17.72 14.12 -0.09
N ARG A 47 -16.69 14.84 0.35
CA ARG A 47 -16.13 15.97 -0.41
C ARG A 47 -14.83 15.56 -1.13
N PRO A 48 -14.76 15.71 -2.47
CA PRO A 48 -13.52 15.45 -3.20
C PRO A 48 -12.42 16.38 -2.69
N VAL A 49 -11.29 15.80 -2.28
CA VAL A 49 -10.11 16.53 -1.81
C VAL A 49 -9.28 16.93 -3.03
N GLN A 50 -8.99 18.22 -3.13
CA GLN A 50 -8.09 18.75 -4.15
C GLN A 50 -6.66 18.78 -3.63
N TYR A 51 -5.73 18.45 -4.50
CA TYR A 51 -4.30 18.49 -4.23
C TYR A 51 -3.62 19.50 -5.14
N LEU A 52 -2.49 20.06 -4.69
CA LEU A 52 -1.65 20.99 -5.44
C LEU A 52 -0.34 20.30 -5.77
N CYS A 53 0.12 20.41 -7.01
CA CYS A 53 1.43 19.90 -7.40
C CYS A 53 2.56 20.74 -6.81
N GLY A 54 3.63 20.12 -6.31
CA GLY A 54 4.76 20.85 -5.73
C GLY A 54 5.63 21.63 -6.72
N ASP A 55 5.59 21.31 -8.01
CA ASP A 55 6.45 21.93 -9.03
C ASP A 55 5.69 22.91 -9.95
N CYS A 56 4.43 22.62 -10.27
CA CYS A 56 3.64 23.41 -11.21
C CYS A 56 2.39 24.04 -10.62
N ASP A 57 2.16 23.88 -9.30
CA ASP A 57 1.01 24.41 -8.54
C ASP A 57 -0.38 24.08 -9.12
N ALA A 58 -0.43 23.14 -10.08
CA ALA A 58 -1.66 22.73 -10.73
C ALA A 58 -2.56 22.00 -9.74
N LYS A 59 -3.87 22.27 -9.82
CA LYS A 59 -4.90 21.58 -9.03
C LYS A 59 -5.15 20.19 -9.62
N VAL A 60 -4.95 19.16 -8.80
CA VAL A 60 -5.12 17.75 -9.16
C VAL A 60 -6.20 17.13 -8.29
N THR A 61 -7.27 16.63 -8.92
CA THR A 61 -8.28 15.80 -8.28
C THR A 61 -7.86 14.34 -8.39
N LEU A 62 -7.64 13.66 -7.26
CA LEU A 62 -7.22 12.25 -7.22
C LEU A 62 -8.27 11.40 -6.50
N ARG A 63 -8.63 10.24 -7.07
CA ARG A 63 -9.45 9.23 -6.35
C ARG A 63 -8.56 8.33 -5.50
N LYS A 64 -9.16 7.65 -4.51
CA LYS A 64 -8.41 6.80 -3.55
C LYS A 64 -7.62 5.66 -4.20
N SER A 65 -8.02 5.21 -5.39
CA SER A 65 -7.36 4.15 -6.17
C SER A 65 -6.38 4.67 -7.23
N ASP A 66 -6.34 5.98 -7.49
CA ASP A 66 -5.55 6.53 -8.59
C ASP A 66 -4.07 6.65 -8.17
N PRO A 67 -3.12 6.39 -9.08
CA PRO A 67 -1.70 6.55 -8.80
C PRO A 67 -1.34 8.03 -8.58
N ILE A 68 -0.52 8.32 -7.57
CA ILE A 68 -0.08 9.68 -7.23
C ILE A 68 0.85 10.26 -8.30
N ARG A 69 0.29 11.05 -9.22
CA ARG A 69 1.00 11.73 -10.32
C ARG A 69 0.28 13.01 -10.69
N CYS A 70 1.03 14.09 -10.89
CA CYS A 70 0.49 15.29 -11.51
C CYS A 70 0.24 15.05 -13.00
N LYS A 71 -0.92 15.50 -13.51
CA LYS A 71 -1.32 15.31 -14.92
C LYS A 71 -0.53 16.17 -15.91
N GLU A 72 -0.01 17.31 -15.44
CA GLU A 72 0.71 18.26 -16.29
C GLU A 72 2.21 17.96 -16.38
N CYS A 73 2.87 17.68 -15.24
CA CYS A 73 4.34 17.53 -15.18
C CYS A 73 4.83 16.11 -14.84
N GLY A 74 3.94 15.19 -14.44
CA GLY A 74 4.32 13.82 -14.04
C GLY A 74 5.04 13.70 -12.70
N TYR A 75 5.25 14.81 -11.98
CA TYR A 75 5.81 14.81 -10.63
C TYR A 75 4.89 14.10 -9.62
N ARG A 76 5.46 13.56 -8.55
CA ARG A 76 4.74 12.66 -7.61
C ARG A 76 4.50 13.22 -6.22
N VAL A 77 4.97 14.44 -5.95
CA VAL A 77 4.69 15.11 -4.67
C VAL A 77 3.54 16.08 -4.87
N LEU A 78 2.45 15.83 -4.14
CA LEU A 78 1.26 16.66 -4.12
C LEU A 78 0.98 17.11 -2.67
N TYR A 79 0.67 18.38 -2.48
CA TYR A 79 0.22 18.95 -1.22
C TYR A 79 -1.31 18.95 -1.14
N LYS A 80 -1.87 18.85 0.07
CA LYS A 80 -3.32 18.98 0.26
C LYS A 80 -3.73 20.46 0.21
N GLU A 81 -4.80 20.79 -0.52
CA GLU A 81 -5.28 22.17 -0.57
C GLU A 81 -5.75 22.66 0.82
N ARG A 82 -5.49 23.94 1.12
CA ARG A 82 -5.95 24.61 2.34
C ARG A 82 -7.48 24.59 2.40
N THR A 83 -8.03 24.38 3.59
CA THR A 83 -9.48 24.49 3.79
C THR A 83 -9.95 25.94 3.72
N ASN A 84 -11.12 26.18 3.12
CA ASN A 84 -11.79 27.48 3.13
C ASN A 84 -12.45 27.83 4.49
N ARG A 85 -12.39 26.94 5.47
CA ARG A 85 -12.92 27.20 6.82
C ARG A 85 -12.03 28.21 7.54
N MET A 86 -12.62 29.23 8.15
CA MET A 86 -11.89 30.18 9.00
C MET A 86 -11.31 29.46 10.22
N ILE A 87 -10.09 29.83 10.57
CA ILE A 87 -9.34 29.28 11.70
C ILE A 87 -8.98 30.44 12.63
N GLN A 88 -9.32 30.30 13.92
CA GLN A 88 -9.00 31.28 14.96
C GLN A 88 -7.68 30.87 15.62
N PHE A 89 -6.74 31.82 15.72
CA PHE A 89 -5.49 31.65 16.44
C PHE A 89 -5.45 32.56 17.67
N GLU A 90 -4.73 32.12 18.72
CA GLU A 90 -4.39 32.95 19.88
C GLU A 90 -2.98 33.52 19.73
N ALA A 91 -2.78 34.78 20.12
CA ALA A 91 -1.48 35.46 20.06
C ALA A 91 -0.73 35.25 21.39
N ARG A 92 -0.18 34.05 21.57
CA ARG A 92 0.71 33.72 22.68
C ARG A 92 2.17 33.94 22.31
#